data_AF-A0A838RY42-F1
#
_entry.id   AF-A0A838RY42-F1
#
_cell.length_a   1.000
_cell.length_b   1.000
_cell.length_c   1.000
_cell.angle_alpha   90.00
_cell.angle_beta   90.00
_cell.angle_gamma   90.00
#
_symmetry.space_group_name_H-M   'P 1'
#
loop_
_entity.id
_entity.type
_entity.pdbx_description
1 polymer ?
#
loop_
_entity_poly.entity_id
_entity_poly.type
_entity_poly.pdbx_seq_one_letter_code
_entity_poly.pdbx_strand_id
1 'polypeptide(L)'
;MVAIRLKEIKSQDRLPEFTSAVKARIRSRLRQKIDELKAAIFGELPMSPETNRSIKAMALEMLTRHYFGPLKAGIVIAGFGEKDFMPSLLSYDIEEMVENRLRSVTAGSQSITPHNSAAIVAFAQQEMVHSFLQGIDRDLYQYIKKSTSTVFEGALDAILNVLQRADRTTARKINQVVRPELKKLTQGLAKEWDNKLMSYWGLWWRSYHPYQKMS
;
A
#
# COMPACT_ATOMS: atom_id res chain seq x y z
N MET A 1 -21.09 10.65 -21.41
CA MET A 1 -19.94 10.22 -20.58
C MET A 1 -19.04 11.38 -20.17
N VAL A 2 -18.45 12.13 -21.10
CA VAL A 2 -17.56 13.28 -20.81
C VAL A 2 -18.21 14.38 -19.94
N ALA A 3 -19.46 14.75 -20.24
CA ALA A 3 -20.17 15.76 -19.46
C ALA A 3 -20.42 15.35 -17.99
N ILE A 4 -20.62 14.06 -17.74
CA ILE A 4 -20.80 13.51 -16.39
C ILE A 4 -19.48 13.65 -15.62
N ARG A 5 -18.36 13.26 -16.24
CA ARG A 5 -17.03 13.38 -15.62
C ARG A 5 -16.66 14.84 -15.34
N LEU A 6 -16.97 15.76 -16.25
CA LEU A 6 -16.76 17.18 -16.01
C LEU A 6 -17.59 17.71 -14.83
N LYS A 7 -18.84 17.24 -14.67
CA LYS A 7 -19.69 17.62 -13.54
C LYS A 7 -19.11 17.11 -12.21
N GLU A 8 -18.61 15.88 -12.18
CA GLU A 8 -17.94 15.28 -11.04
C GLU A 8 -16.65 16.03 -10.66
N ILE A 9 -15.80 16.38 -11.63
CA ILE A 9 -14.60 17.17 -11.34
C ILE A 9 -15.02 18.54 -10.79
N LYS A 10 -16.05 19.17 -11.35
CA LYS A 10 -16.56 20.47 -10.90
C LYS A 10 -17.20 20.47 -9.51
N SER A 11 -17.65 19.31 -9.02
CA SER A 11 -18.20 19.19 -7.67
C SER A 11 -17.12 19.12 -6.58
N GLN A 12 -15.86 18.84 -6.95
CA GLN A 12 -14.74 18.87 -6.00
C GLN A 12 -14.40 20.31 -5.61
N ASP A 13 -13.96 20.51 -4.38
CA ASP A 13 -13.53 21.83 -3.92
C ASP A 13 -12.33 22.36 -4.72
N ARG A 14 -12.25 23.69 -4.84
CA ARG A 14 -11.06 24.31 -5.38
C ARG A 14 -9.94 24.27 -4.36
N LEU A 15 -8.72 24.05 -4.83
CA LEU A 15 -7.55 24.18 -3.98
C LEU A 15 -7.42 25.66 -3.54
N PRO A 16 -7.10 25.95 -2.26
CA PRO A 16 -7.13 27.31 -1.72
C PRO A 16 -6.31 28.33 -2.53
N GLU A 17 -5.16 27.91 -3.05
CA GLU A 17 -4.28 28.78 -3.85
C GLU A 17 -4.74 29.00 -5.29
N PHE A 18 -5.78 28.29 -5.74
CA PHE A 18 -6.23 28.23 -7.14
C PHE A 18 -7.51 29.03 -7.36
N THR A 19 -7.40 30.34 -7.18
CA THR A 19 -8.49 31.30 -7.40
C THR A 19 -8.95 31.35 -8.86
N SER A 20 -10.10 31.99 -9.11
CA SER A 20 -10.59 32.21 -10.49
C SER A 20 -9.59 32.98 -11.37
N ALA A 21 -8.84 33.92 -10.79
CA ALA A 21 -7.79 34.65 -11.49
C ALA A 21 -6.61 33.73 -11.88
N VAL A 22 -6.17 32.86 -10.97
CA VAL A 22 -5.13 31.85 -11.25
C VAL A 22 -5.59 30.92 -12.37
N LYS A 23 -6.82 30.42 -12.28
CA LYS A 23 -7.41 29.57 -13.33
C LYS A 23 -7.46 30.22 -14.71
N ALA A 24 -7.73 31.54 -14.77
CA ALA A 24 -7.70 32.27 -16.03
C ALA A 24 -6.27 32.34 -16.62
N ARG A 25 -5.25 32.52 -15.78
CA ARG A 25 -3.84 32.47 -16.21
C ARG A 25 -3.44 31.09 -16.71
N ILE A 26 -3.77 30.02 -15.96
CA ILE A 26 -3.56 28.61 -16.39
C ILE A 26 -4.18 28.39 -17.76
N ARG A 27 -5.44 28.82 -17.94
CA ARG A 27 -6.15 28.70 -19.22
C ARG A 27 -5.39 29.38 -20.35
N SER A 28 -4.91 30.60 -20.13
CA SER A 28 -4.15 31.34 -21.14
C SER A 28 -2.84 30.63 -21.50
N ARG A 29 -2.05 30.28 -20.48
CA ARG A 29 -0.72 29.66 -20.64
C ARG A 29 -0.77 28.28 -21.28
N LEU A 30 -1.74 27.44 -20.88
CA LEU A 30 -1.82 26.05 -21.31
C LEU A 30 -2.75 25.83 -22.51
N ARG A 31 -3.40 26.87 -23.05
CA ARG A 31 -4.38 26.74 -24.14
C ARG A 31 -3.84 25.93 -25.31
N GLN A 32 -2.68 26.35 -25.84
CA GLN A 32 -2.06 25.70 -26.99
C GLN A 32 -1.67 24.26 -26.66
N LYS A 33 -1.04 24.03 -25.51
CA LYS A 33 -0.59 22.70 -25.09
C LYS A 33 -1.73 21.71 -24.84
N ILE A 34 -2.86 22.19 -24.32
CA ILE A 34 -4.09 21.39 -24.19
C ILE A 34 -4.61 21.00 -25.58
N ASP A 35 -4.58 21.91 -26.55
CA ASP A 35 -5.00 21.62 -27.91
C ASP A 35 -4.07 20.62 -28.62
N GLU A 36 -2.75 20.75 -28.43
CA GLU A 36 -1.74 19.81 -28.93
C GLU A 36 -1.91 18.40 -28.33
N LEU A 37 -2.00 18.29 -27.00
CA LEU A 37 -2.18 17.01 -26.32
C LEU A 37 -3.50 16.33 -26.71
N LYS A 38 -4.57 17.12 -26.86
CA LYS A 38 -5.85 16.60 -27.33
C LYS A 38 -5.72 16.04 -28.75
N ALA A 39 -5.05 16.76 -29.66
CA ALA A 39 -4.80 16.25 -31.01
C ALA A 39 -3.93 14.99 -31.00
N ALA A 40 -2.92 14.92 -30.14
CA ALA A 40 -2.05 13.75 -30.00
C ALA A 40 -2.77 12.51 -29.44
N ILE A 41 -3.66 12.68 -28.46
CA ILE A 41 -4.37 11.58 -27.80
C ILE A 41 -5.57 11.11 -28.63
N PHE A 42 -6.34 12.04 -29.20
CA PHE A 42 -7.61 11.74 -29.85
C PHE A 42 -7.55 11.75 -31.38
N GLY A 43 -6.48 12.27 -31.99
CA GLY A 43 -6.30 12.30 -33.44
C GLY A 43 -7.49 12.93 -34.19
N GLU A 44 -7.94 12.26 -35.24
CA GLU A 44 -9.07 12.66 -36.10
C GLU A 44 -10.44 12.17 -35.60
N LEU A 45 -10.53 11.69 -34.35
CA LEU A 45 -11.81 11.21 -33.82
C LEU A 45 -12.90 12.30 -33.95
N PRO A 46 -14.05 11.97 -34.56
CA PRO A 46 -15.13 12.94 -34.74
C PRO A 46 -15.70 13.32 -33.37
N MET A 47 -15.46 14.56 -32.96
CA MET A 47 -15.91 15.10 -31.68
C MET A 47 -16.82 16.31 -31.89
N SER A 48 -17.96 16.32 -31.18
CA SER A 48 -18.83 17.49 -31.19
C SER A 48 -18.13 18.71 -30.54
N PRO A 49 -18.51 19.95 -30.93
CA PRO A 49 -18.00 21.16 -30.29
C PRO A 49 -18.19 21.17 -28.76
N GLU A 50 -19.28 20.60 -28.27
CA GLU A 50 -19.61 20.47 -26.84
C GLU A 50 -18.61 19.55 -26.13
N THR A 51 -18.27 18.43 -26.77
CA THR A 51 -17.32 17.45 -26.25
C THR A 51 -15.92 18.05 -26.18
N ASN A 52 -15.50 18.73 -27.25
CA ASN A 52 -14.22 19.45 -27.31
C ASN A 52 -14.12 20.52 -26.20
N ARG A 53 -15.18 21.34 -26.02
CA ARG A 53 -15.26 22.32 -24.92
C ARG A 53 -15.16 21.64 -23.55
N SER A 54 -15.82 20.50 -23.38
CA SER A 54 -15.84 19.77 -22.12
C SER A 54 -14.48 19.18 -21.77
N ILE A 55 -13.75 18.60 -22.74
CA ILE A 55 -12.39 18.07 -22.54
C ILE A 55 -11.43 19.18 -22.10
N LYS A 56 -11.42 20.32 -22.80
CA LYS A 56 -10.60 21.47 -22.41
C LYS A 56 -10.96 21.98 -21.02
N ALA A 57 -12.26 22.03 -20.70
CA ALA A 57 -12.71 22.41 -19.37
C ALA A 57 -12.23 21.42 -18.31
N MET A 58 -12.33 20.11 -18.55
CA MET A 58 -11.86 19.08 -17.60
C MET A 58 -10.39 19.27 -17.25
N ALA A 59 -9.52 19.43 -18.26
CA ALA A 59 -8.10 19.66 -18.03
C ALA A 59 -7.86 20.84 -17.07
N LEU A 60 -8.56 21.96 -17.27
CA LEU A 60 -8.43 23.14 -16.40
C LEU A 60 -9.05 22.94 -15.00
N GLU A 61 -10.18 22.23 -14.90
CA GLU A 61 -10.80 21.96 -13.60
C GLU A 61 -9.94 21.00 -12.77
N MET A 62 -9.34 19.97 -13.39
CA MET A 62 -8.46 19.00 -12.71
C MET A 62 -7.25 19.71 -12.08
N LEU A 63 -6.60 20.63 -12.81
CA LEU A 63 -5.43 21.38 -12.31
C LEU A 63 -5.74 22.38 -11.18
N THR A 64 -7.02 22.66 -10.89
CA THR A 64 -7.41 23.72 -9.94
C THR A 64 -8.24 23.22 -8.77
N ARG A 65 -8.55 21.92 -8.75
CA ARG A 65 -9.45 21.31 -7.77
C ARG A 65 -8.76 20.21 -6.99
N HIS A 66 -9.42 19.81 -5.92
CA HIS A 66 -9.09 18.66 -5.11
C HIS A 66 -9.36 17.34 -5.89
N TYR A 67 -8.66 17.19 -7.00
CA TYR A 67 -8.75 16.06 -7.92
C TYR A 67 -7.31 15.64 -8.26
N PHE A 68 -6.80 14.63 -7.57
CA PHE A 68 -5.42 14.18 -7.69
C PHE A 68 -5.37 12.85 -8.45
N GLY A 69 -4.38 12.70 -9.31
CA GLY A 69 -4.10 11.48 -10.05
C GLY A 69 -3.26 10.47 -9.25
N PRO A 70 -2.89 9.34 -9.88
CA PRO A 70 -2.09 8.29 -9.24
C PRO A 70 -0.61 8.65 -9.10
N LEU A 71 -0.12 9.64 -9.86
CA LEU A 71 1.29 10.05 -9.87
C LEU A 71 1.51 11.18 -8.87
N LYS A 72 1.63 10.82 -7.60
CA LYS A 72 1.89 11.75 -6.50
C LYS A 72 3.17 11.38 -5.77
N ALA A 73 3.83 12.40 -5.21
CA ALA A 73 4.90 12.22 -4.24
C ALA A 73 4.40 12.60 -2.84
N GLY A 74 4.95 11.95 -1.82
CA GLY A 74 4.69 12.27 -0.42
C GLY A 74 5.81 13.15 0.15
N ILE A 75 5.45 14.21 0.85
CA ILE A 75 6.38 14.97 1.70
C ILE A 75 5.99 14.72 3.16
N VAL A 76 6.96 14.32 3.97
CA VAL A 76 6.78 14.14 5.41
C VAL A 76 7.70 15.11 6.15
N ILE A 77 7.10 15.89 7.04
CA ILE A 77 7.78 16.82 7.93
C ILE A 77 7.55 16.29 9.35
N ALA A 78 8.61 15.93 10.06
CA ALA A 78 8.53 15.45 11.43
C ALA A 78 9.57 16.14 12.29
N GLY A 79 9.20 16.47 13.53
CA GLY A 79 10.09 17.19 14.44
C GLY A 79 9.30 17.89 15.55
N PHE A 80 9.91 18.90 16.13
CA PHE A 80 9.30 19.74 17.17
C PHE A 80 8.99 21.11 16.58
N GLY A 81 7.76 21.58 16.78
CA GLY A 81 7.44 22.98 16.54
C GLY A 81 8.14 23.88 17.56
N GLU A 82 8.30 25.16 17.23
CA GLU A 82 8.98 26.14 18.10
C GLU A 82 8.36 26.23 19.51
N LYS A 83 7.05 25.99 19.60
CA LYS A 83 6.27 26.04 20.86
C LYS A 83 5.85 24.66 21.36
N ASP A 84 6.24 23.59 20.67
CA ASP A 84 5.78 22.25 20.96
C ASP A 84 6.80 21.52 21.84
N PHE A 85 6.34 21.02 22.98
CA PHE A 85 7.17 20.21 23.90
C PHE A 85 7.31 18.75 23.45
N MET A 86 6.48 18.30 22.50
CA MET A 86 6.42 16.92 22.02
C MET A 86 6.47 16.90 20.49
N PRO A 87 7.01 15.84 19.86
CA PRO A 87 7.16 15.82 18.42
C PRO A 87 5.82 15.65 17.71
N SER A 88 5.75 16.21 16.52
CA SER A 88 4.65 16.07 15.59
C SER A 88 5.15 15.68 14.21
N LEU A 89 4.23 15.15 13.42
CA LEU A 89 4.42 14.74 12.04
C LEU A 89 3.28 15.33 11.22
N LEU A 90 3.62 15.95 10.10
CA LEU A 90 2.72 16.38 9.04
C LEU A 90 3.13 15.72 7.74
N SER A 91 2.15 15.26 6.98
CA SER A 91 2.38 14.66 5.68
C SER A 91 1.48 15.29 4.62
N TYR A 92 2.04 15.47 3.44
CA TYR A 92 1.38 16.05 2.28
C TYR A 92 1.52 15.13 1.08
N ASP A 93 0.44 14.95 0.35
CA ASP A 93 0.49 14.45 -1.02
C ASP A 93 0.67 15.64 -1.95
N ILE A 94 1.64 15.53 -2.86
CA ILE A 94 1.95 16.53 -3.87
C ILE A 94 1.91 15.88 -5.25
N GLU A 95 1.43 16.60 -6.26
CA GLU A 95 1.35 16.07 -7.64
C GLU A 95 2.24 16.88 -8.57
N GLU A 96 1.92 18.16 -8.77
CA GLU A 96 2.59 18.99 -9.77
C GLU A 96 2.60 20.48 -9.40
N MET A 97 3.42 21.25 -10.12
CA MET A 97 3.50 22.71 -10.01
C MET A 97 2.77 23.37 -11.16
N VAL A 98 1.80 24.25 -10.87
CA VAL A 98 1.01 24.97 -11.86
C VAL A 98 0.99 26.46 -11.50
N GLU A 99 1.42 27.33 -12.43
CA GLU A 99 1.55 28.78 -12.18
C GLU A 99 2.39 29.10 -10.92
N ASN A 100 3.50 28.39 -10.75
CA ASN A 100 4.40 28.46 -9.59
C ASN A 100 3.69 28.17 -8.25
N ARG A 101 2.61 27.39 -8.28
CA ARG A 101 1.87 26.94 -7.10
C ARG A 101 1.89 25.44 -7.05
N LEU A 102 2.19 24.91 -5.88
CA LEU A 102 2.22 23.47 -5.64
C LEU A 102 0.79 22.98 -5.47
N ARG A 103 0.39 21.98 -6.26
CA ARG A 103 -0.82 21.22 -5.98
C ARG A 103 -0.50 20.23 -4.86
N SER A 104 -0.91 20.57 -3.65
CA SER A 104 -0.72 19.76 -2.45
C SER A 104 -2.00 19.60 -1.65
N VAL A 105 -2.13 18.48 -0.95
CA VAL A 105 -3.17 18.23 0.06
C VAL A 105 -2.53 17.62 1.29
N THR A 106 -3.02 17.98 2.48
CA THR A 106 -2.64 17.30 3.73
C THR A 106 -3.09 15.84 3.67
N ALA A 107 -2.12 14.92 3.68
CA ALA A 107 -2.37 13.48 3.69
C ALA A 107 -2.62 12.96 5.11
N GLY A 108 -2.01 13.58 6.12
CA GLY A 108 -2.15 13.16 7.50
C GLY A 108 -1.35 14.01 8.48
N SER A 109 -1.75 13.97 9.74
CA SER A 109 -1.08 14.61 10.86
C SER A 109 -1.08 13.67 12.06
N GLN A 110 0.04 13.59 12.77
CA GLN A 110 0.18 12.81 13.99
C GLN A 110 1.01 13.58 15.00
N SER A 111 0.50 13.74 16.22
CA SER A 111 1.24 14.37 17.32
C SER A 111 1.37 13.40 18.48
N ILE A 112 2.52 13.46 19.16
CA ILE A 112 2.72 12.81 20.45
C ILE A 112 2.16 13.74 21.53
N THR A 113 1.43 13.16 22.46
CA THR A 113 0.73 13.80 23.57
C THR A 113 1.00 12.99 24.84
N PRO A 114 0.66 13.52 26.04
CA PRO A 114 0.79 12.75 27.27
C PRO A 114 0.02 11.43 27.29
N HIS A 115 -0.97 11.25 26.39
CA HIS A 115 -1.80 10.06 26.30
C HIS A 115 -1.37 9.08 25.19
N ASN A 116 -0.36 9.42 24.36
CA ASN A 116 0.21 8.54 23.34
C ASN A 116 1.73 8.75 23.23
N SER A 117 2.51 7.88 23.88
CA SER A 117 3.97 8.04 23.98
C SER A 117 4.73 7.84 22.66
N ALA A 118 4.13 7.18 21.67
CA ALA A 118 4.74 6.94 20.37
C ALA A 118 3.68 6.73 19.28
N ALA A 119 4.09 6.94 18.02
CA ALA A 119 3.31 6.59 16.85
C ALA A 119 4.25 6.04 15.76
N ILE A 120 3.81 4.99 15.06
CA ILE A 120 4.45 4.53 13.82
C ILE A 120 3.49 4.84 12.67
N VAL A 121 3.92 5.68 11.74
CA VAL A 121 3.14 6.08 10.57
C VAL A 121 3.84 5.54 9.33
N ALA A 122 3.12 4.73 8.57
CA ALA A 122 3.63 4.01 7.42
C ALA A 122 3.30 4.76 6.11
N PHE A 123 4.33 5.05 5.29
CA PHE A 123 4.19 5.74 4.01
C PHE A 123 4.56 4.88 2.79
N ALA A 124 5.15 3.71 3.02
CA ALA A 124 5.47 2.75 1.97
C ALA A 124 4.28 1.82 1.68
N GLN A 125 4.39 1.04 0.60
CA GLN A 125 3.43 -0.01 0.30
C GLN A 125 3.35 -1.02 1.47
N GLN A 126 2.14 -1.56 1.73
CA GLN A 126 1.86 -2.38 2.90
C GLN A 126 2.84 -3.54 3.08
N GLU A 127 3.31 -4.16 2.01
CA GLU A 127 4.25 -5.28 2.02
C GLU A 127 5.62 -4.88 2.60
N MET A 128 6.15 -3.73 2.17
CA MET A 128 7.41 -3.18 2.67
C MET A 128 7.32 -2.81 4.15
N VAL A 129 6.19 -2.21 4.55
CA VAL A 129 5.91 -1.84 5.94
C VAL A 129 5.81 -3.08 6.81
N HIS A 130 5.10 -4.10 6.35
CA HIS A 130 4.91 -5.35 7.06
C HIS A 130 6.26 -6.04 7.31
N SER A 131 7.10 -6.12 6.29
CA SER A 131 8.42 -6.74 6.38
C SER A 131 9.34 -5.99 7.35
N PHE A 132 9.34 -4.65 7.28
CA PHE A 132 10.08 -3.82 8.24
C PHE A 132 9.60 -4.02 9.68
N LEU A 133 8.28 -3.99 9.89
CA LEU A 133 7.69 -4.16 11.21
C LEU A 133 7.88 -5.56 11.77
N GLN A 134 7.81 -6.60 10.95
CA GLN A 134 8.00 -7.98 11.41
C GLN A 134 9.47 -8.38 11.51
N GLY A 135 10.38 -7.60 10.90
CA GLY A 135 11.80 -7.91 10.81
C GLY A 135 12.13 -9.05 9.84
N ILE A 136 11.15 -9.54 9.09
CA ILE A 136 11.30 -10.57 8.07
C ILE A 136 10.26 -10.37 6.97
N ASP A 137 10.69 -10.59 5.73
CA ASP A 137 9.78 -10.61 4.58
C ASP A 137 8.78 -11.77 4.67
N ARG A 138 7.53 -11.52 4.26
CA ARG A 138 6.44 -12.50 4.37
C ARG A 138 6.71 -13.75 3.54
N ASP A 139 7.19 -13.58 2.32
CA ASP A 139 7.42 -14.70 1.40
C ASP A 139 8.63 -15.51 1.85
N LEU A 140 9.68 -14.85 2.35
CA LEU A 140 10.80 -15.52 3.00
C LEU A 140 10.36 -16.33 4.22
N TYR A 141 9.49 -15.78 5.07
CA TYR A 141 8.98 -16.48 6.25
C TYR A 141 8.16 -17.73 5.86
N GLN A 142 7.30 -17.61 4.86
CA GLN A 142 6.53 -18.76 4.34
C GLN A 142 7.45 -19.79 3.68
N TYR A 143 8.48 -19.34 2.97
CA TYR A 143 9.48 -20.23 2.39
C TYR A 143 10.21 -21.02 3.48
N ILE A 144 10.67 -20.38 4.56
CA ILE A 144 11.36 -21.05 5.67
C ILE A 144 10.45 -22.09 6.34
N LYS A 145 9.17 -21.79 6.57
CA LYS A 145 8.19 -22.75 7.10
C LYS A 145 8.04 -23.96 6.18
N LYS A 146 7.84 -23.73 4.89
CA LYS A 146 7.64 -24.79 3.91
C LYS A 146 8.88 -25.63 3.71
N SER A 147 10.05 -25.01 3.58
CA SER A 147 11.32 -25.70 3.38
C SER A 147 11.68 -26.56 4.58
N THR A 148 11.43 -26.09 5.80
CA THR A 148 11.61 -26.87 7.03
C THR A 148 10.75 -28.13 7.02
N SER A 149 9.45 -28.03 6.76
CA SER A 149 8.58 -29.21 6.63
C SER A 149 9.05 -30.15 5.53
N THR A 150 9.48 -29.60 4.39
CA THR A 150 10.00 -30.39 3.25
C THR A 150 11.26 -31.17 3.62
N VAL A 151 12.18 -30.58 4.39
CA VAL A 151 13.39 -31.27 4.87
C VAL A 151 13.02 -32.44 5.79
N PHE A 152 12.09 -32.24 6.72
CA PHE A 152 11.64 -33.31 7.61
C PHE A 152 10.92 -34.43 6.86
N GLU A 153 10.00 -34.11 5.95
CA GLU A 153 9.31 -35.10 5.12
C GLU A 153 10.30 -35.86 4.22
N GLY A 154 11.24 -35.15 3.60
CA GLY A 154 12.29 -35.76 2.77
C GLY A 154 13.23 -36.67 3.56
N ALA A 155 13.56 -36.31 4.80
CA ALA A 155 14.35 -37.18 5.69
C ALA A 155 13.62 -38.48 6.02
N LEU A 156 12.32 -38.40 6.33
CA LEU A 156 11.48 -39.58 6.54
C LEU A 156 11.41 -40.43 5.27
N ASP A 157 11.21 -39.82 4.11
CA ASP A 157 11.16 -40.52 2.82
C ASP A 157 12.49 -41.22 2.52
N ALA A 158 13.63 -40.59 2.78
CA ALA A 158 14.95 -41.20 2.62
C ALA A 158 15.13 -42.44 3.52
N ILE A 159 14.75 -42.34 4.79
CA ILE A 159 14.79 -43.46 5.74
C ILE A 159 13.87 -44.59 5.28
N LEU A 160 12.62 -44.27 4.91
CA LEU A 160 11.65 -45.25 4.44
C LEU A 160 12.11 -45.95 3.16
N ASN A 161 12.75 -45.24 2.23
CA ASN A 161 13.29 -45.82 1.02
C ASN A 161 14.40 -46.84 1.29
N VAL A 162 15.29 -46.56 2.27
CA VAL A 162 16.32 -47.52 2.70
C VAL A 162 15.67 -48.73 3.38
N LEU A 163 14.74 -48.50 4.31
CA LEU A 163 14.04 -49.56 5.02
C LEU A 163 13.22 -50.44 4.09
N GLN A 164 12.55 -49.87 3.08
CA GLN A 164 11.72 -50.62 2.14
C GLN A 164 12.53 -51.62 1.29
N ARG A 165 13.83 -51.38 1.11
CA ARG A 165 14.76 -52.33 0.45
C ARG A 165 15.10 -53.52 1.35
N ALA A 166 15.12 -53.32 2.67
CA ALA A 166 15.42 -54.36 3.65
C ALA A 166 14.17 -55.12 4.13
N ASP A 167 13.11 -54.39 4.50
CA ASP A 167 11.83 -54.91 4.98
C ASP A 167 10.67 -53.96 4.62
N ARG A 168 9.88 -54.38 3.63
CA ARG A 168 8.70 -53.63 3.15
C ARG A 168 7.57 -53.54 4.19
N THR A 169 7.42 -54.54 5.03
CA THR A 169 6.32 -54.60 6.01
C THR A 169 6.60 -53.62 7.13
N THR A 170 7.83 -53.60 7.64
CA THR A 170 8.27 -52.64 8.66
C THR A 170 8.25 -51.21 8.13
N ALA A 171 8.73 -50.96 6.90
CA ALA A 171 8.66 -49.63 6.28
C ALA A 171 7.21 -49.09 6.19
N ARG A 172 6.23 -49.93 5.81
CA ARG A 172 4.81 -49.53 5.76
C ARG A 172 4.26 -49.17 7.14
N LYS A 173 4.52 -50.00 8.15
CA LYS A 173 4.07 -49.76 9.52
C LYS A 173 4.67 -48.46 10.08
N ILE A 174 5.96 -48.23 9.87
CA ILE A 174 6.65 -47.00 10.29
C ILE A 174 6.03 -45.79 9.58
N ASN A 175 5.81 -45.84 8.26
CA ASN A 175 5.21 -44.72 7.54
C ASN A 175 3.80 -44.37 8.06
N GLN A 176 2.97 -45.38 8.37
CA GLN A 176 1.62 -45.18 8.90
C GLN A 176 1.61 -44.51 10.28
N VAL A 177 2.57 -44.84 11.14
CA VAL A 177 2.65 -44.31 12.51
C VAL A 177 3.37 -42.96 12.55
N VAL A 178 4.53 -42.86 11.88
CA VAL A 178 5.44 -41.72 12.03
C VAL A 178 5.03 -40.53 11.16
N ARG A 179 4.49 -40.74 9.94
CA ARG A 179 4.14 -39.61 9.07
C ARG A 179 3.09 -38.67 9.67
N PRO A 180 1.98 -39.16 10.28
CA PRO A 180 1.03 -38.28 10.95
C PRO A 180 1.65 -37.53 12.12
N GLU A 181 2.48 -38.18 12.93
CA GLU A 181 3.17 -37.55 14.06
C GLU A 181 4.18 -36.49 13.59
N LEU A 182 4.92 -36.75 12.51
CA LEU A 182 5.81 -35.76 11.89
C LEU A 182 5.07 -34.52 11.40
N LYS A 183 3.88 -34.71 10.79
CA LYS A 183 3.02 -33.59 10.40
C LYS A 183 2.56 -32.77 11.60
N LYS A 184 2.16 -33.42 12.69
CA LYS A 184 1.80 -32.72 13.93
C LYS A 184 2.98 -31.92 14.50
N LEU A 185 4.19 -32.52 14.52
CA LEU A 185 5.40 -31.87 15.02
C LEU A 185 5.77 -30.63 14.19
N THR A 186 5.79 -30.76 12.86
CA THR A 186 6.11 -29.65 11.95
C THR A 186 5.06 -28.53 12.01
N GLN A 187 3.77 -28.86 12.15
CA GLN A 187 2.71 -27.87 12.42
C GLN A 187 2.88 -27.18 13.78
N GLY A 188 3.25 -27.94 14.81
CA GLY A 188 3.55 -27.42 16.15
C GLY A 188 4.70 -26.42 16.11
N LEU A 189 5.80 -26.77 15.44
CA LEU A 189 6.95 -25.90 15.25
C LEU A 189 6.57 -24.60 14.52
N ALA A 190 5.79 -24.69 13.44
CA ALA A 190 5.34 -23.51 12.72
C ALA A 190 4.49 -22.59 13.60
N LYS A 191 3.63 -23.16 14.46
CA LYS A 191 2.82 -22.41 15.43
C LYS A 191 3.67 -21.78 16.53
N GLU A 192 4.71 -22.46 17.01
CA GLU A 192 5.66 -21.89 17.97
C GLU A 192 6.40 -20.70 17.38
N TRP A 193 6.81 -20.78 16.10
CA TRP A 193 7.40 -19.65 15.39
C TRP A 193 6.45 -18.48 15.25
N ASP A 194 5.17 -18.74 14.91
CA ASP A 194 4.14 -17.68 14.87
C ASP A 194 3.99 -17.03 16.25
N ASN A 195 3.88 -17.83 17.31
CA ASN A 195 3.77 -17.31 18.67
C ASN A 195 4.98 -16.49 19.09
N LYS A 196 6.19 -16.93 18.70
CA LYS A 196 7.43 -16.21 19.01
C LYS A 196 7.50 -14.89 18.26
N LEU A 197 7.17 -14.88 16.96
CA LEU A 197 7.09 -13.65 16.16
C LEU A 197 6.05 -12.69 16.77
N MET A 198 4.89 -13.21 17.15
CA MET A 198 3.83 -12.45 17.82
C MET A 198 4.23 -11.93 19.20
N SER A 199 5.12 -12.61 19.93
CA SER A 199 5.59 -12.14 21.24
C SER A 199 6.41 -10.85 21.15
N TYR A 200 7.09 -10.61 20.02
CA TYR A 200 7.79 -9.35 19.77
C TYR A 200 6.84 -8.20 19.47
N TRP A 201 5.67 -8.48 18.88
CA TRP A 201 4.78 -7.47 18.29
C TRP A 201 3.32 -7.50 18.80
N GLY A 202 3.05 -8.21 19.90
CA GLY A 202 1.70 -8.57 20.34
C GLY A 202 0.76 -7.40 20.67
N LEU A 203 1.32 -6.23 21.00
CA LEU A 203 0.54 -4.99 21.18
C LEU A 203 0.14 -4.34 19.85
N TRP A 204 0.96 -4.50 18.81
CA TRP A 204 0.74 -3.90 17.48
C TRP A 204 -0.27 -4.68 16.63
N TRP A 205 -0.22 -6.03 16.67
CA TRP A 205 -1.13 -6.88 15.91
C TRP A 205 -2.62 -6.66 16.26
N ARG A 206 -2.91 -6.39 17.54
CA ARG A 206 -4.28 -6.12 18.01
C ARG A 206 -4.84 -4.80 17.48
N SER A 207 -3.99 -3.82 17.17
CA SER A 207 -4.40 -2.51 16.66
C SER A 207 -4.59 -2.47 15.15
N TYR A 208 -3.94 -3.37 14.40
CA TYR A 208 -3.99 -3.39 12.92
C TYR A 208 -4.97 -4.42 12.33
N HIS A 209 -5.42 -5.42 13.11
CA HIS A 209 -6.44 -6.39 12.70
C HIS A 209 -7.61 -6.48 13.71
N PRO A 210 -8.48 -5.45 13.79
CA PRO A 210 -9.64 -5.48 14.68
C PRO A 210 -10.70 -6.56 14.32
N TYR A 211 -10.61 -7.21 13.15
CA TYR A 211 -11.67 -8.09 12.63
C TYR A 211 -11.36 -9.60 12.58
N GLN A 212 -10.25 -10.08 13.15
CA GLN A 212 -9.98 -11.53 13.21
C GLN A 212 -10.45 -12.21 14.51
N LYS A 213 -11.25 -11.53 15.34
CA LYS A 213 -11.98 -12.15 16.46
C LYS A 213 -13.46 -12.38 16.11
N MET A 214 -13.74 -13.01 14.99
CA MET A 214 -15.06 -13.63 14.73
C MET A 214 -14.85 -14.91 13.92
N SER A 215 -14.50 -15.99 14.61
CA SER A 215 -14.83 -17.38 14.26
C SER A 215 -14.67 -18.25 15.50
#